data_AF-A0A2P5CTA8-F1
#
_entry.id   AF-A0A2P5CTA8-F1
#
_cell.length_a   1.000
_cell.length_b   1.000
_cell.length_c   1.000
_cell.angle_alpha   90.00
_cell.angle_beta   90.00
_cell.angle_gamma   90.00
#
_symmetry.space_group_name_H-M   'P 1'
#
loop_
_entity.id
_entity.type
_entity.pdbx_description
1 polymer ?
#
loop_
_entity_poly.entity_id
_entity_poly.type
_entity_poly.pdbx_seq_one_letter_code
_entity_poly.pdbx_strand_id
1 'polypeptide(L)'
;MTKAIQNFIWSGSILQKKLVQVLWRKCCRPNEEGSLGFRDLSLLNKALLKKFTWRVITVDSDLFSYLRAHFFKSNGDFRYQIKSFIWAGLHPLCQDHREKSC
;
A
#
# COMPACT_ATOMS: atom_id res chain seq x y z
N MET A 1 -10.83 -15.36 -17.29
CA MET A 1 -10.70 -16.48 -16.33
C MET A 1 -12.12 -16.91 -15.93
N THR A 2 -12.55 -18.12 -16.30
CA THR A 2 -13.94 -18.57 -16.13
C THR A 2 -14.26 -18.92 -14.67
N LYS A 3 -15.52 -18.77 -14.24
CA LYS A 3 -15.99 -19.10 -12.88
C LYS A 3 -15.62 -20.52 -12.45
N ALA A 4 -15.55 -21.46 -13.38
CA ALA A 4 -15.12 -22.84 -13.17
C ALA A 4 -13.68 -22.95 -12.62
N ILE A 5 -12.74 -22.18 -13.18
CA ILE A 5 -11.32 -22.19 -12.75
C ILE A 5 -11.19 -21.61 -11.35
N GLN A 6 -11.91 -20.53 -11.05
CA GLN A 6 -11.90 -19.94 -9.70
C GLN A 6 -12.46 -20.90 -8.66
N ASN A 7 -13.58 -21.57 -8.96
CA ASN A 7 -14.17 -22.55 -8.06
C ASN A 7 -13.21 -23.74 -7.83
N PHE A 8 -12.56 -24.25 -8.88
CA PHE A 8 -11.59 -25.34 -8.75
C PHE A 8 -10.40 -24.96 -7.86
N ILE A 9 -9.77 -23.80 -8.10
CA ILE A 9 -8.59 -23.35 -7.34
C ILE A 9 -8.89 -23.19 -5.85
N TRP A 10 -10.04 -22.61 -5.49
CA TRP A 10 -10.33 -22.25 -4.11
C TRP A 10 -11.16 -23.31 -3.36
N SER A 11 -12.03 -24.04 -4.06
CA SER A 11 -13.00 -24.99 -3.47
C SER A 11 -12.62 -26.45 -3.72
N GLY A 12 -11.71 -26.74 -4.65
CA GLY A 12 -11.39 -28.11 -5.10
C GLY A 12 -12.49 -28.76 -5.94
N SER A 13 -13.61 -28.07 -6.16
CA SER A 13 -14.76 -28.53 -6.95
C SER A 13 -15.25 -27.42 -7.87
N ILE A 14 -15.57 -27.78 -9.10
CA ILE A 14 -16.02 -26.83 -10.14
C ILE A 14 -17.47 -26.39 -9.89
N LEU A 15 -18.27 -27.26 -9.31
CA LEU A 15 -19.71 -27.09 -9.12
C LEU A 15 -20.06 -26.41 -7.79
N GLN A 16 -19.21 -26.55 -6.77
CA GLN A 16 -19.48 -26.00 -5.45
C GLN A 16 -18.80 -24.65 -5.23
N LYS A 17 -19.64 -23.61 -5.05
CA LYS A 17 -19.19 -22.32 -4.51
C LYS A 17 -19.01 -22.43 -3.01
N LYS A 18 -17.78 -22.30 -2.54
CA LYS A 18 -17.44 -22.15 -1.12
C LYS A 18 -16.85 -20.77 -0.90
N LEU A 19 -17.19 -20.13 0.22
CA LEU A 19 -16.54 -18.90 0.64
C LEU A 19 -15.21 -19.29 1.27
N VAL A 20 -14.12 -19.08 0.54
CA VAL A 20 -12.80 -19.58 0.90
C VAL A 20 -12.01 -18.41 1.47
N GLN A 21 -11.90 -18.37 2.80
CA GLN A 21 -11.09 -17.39 3.52
C GLN A 21 -9.66 -17.92 3.66
N VAL A 22 -8.83 -17.69 2.64
CA VAL A 22 -7.40 -17.97 2.76
C VAL A 22 -6.71 -16.76 3.38
N LEU A 23 -5.92 -17.01 4.42
CA LEU A 23 -5.05 -16.00 5.02
C LEU A 23 -4.12 -15.43 3.93
N TRP A 24 -4.12 -14.11 3.74
CA TRP A 24 -3.28 -13.45 2.72
C TRP A 24 -1.80 -13.85 2.84
N ARG A 25 -1.30 -14.03 4.06
CA ARG A 25 0.07 -14.51 4.33
C ARG A 25 0.36 -15.88 3.72
N LYS A 26 -0.63 -16.78 3.61
CA LYS A 26 -0.47 -18.08 2.95
C LYS A 26 -0.37 -17.92 1.43
N CYS A 27 -1.03 -16.92 0.85
CA CYS A 27 -0.92 -16.64 -0.58
C CYS A 27 0.43 -16.02 -0.97
N CYS A 28 1.09 -15.33 -0.03
CA CYS A 28 2.36 -14.65 -0.26
C CYS A 28 3.62 -15.50 -0.06
N ARG A 29 3.47 -16.76 0.35
CA ARG A 29 4.61 -17.67 0.49
C ARG A 29 5.20 -18.03 -0.90
N PRO A 30 6.47 -18.45 -0.98
CA PRO A 30 7.11 -18.85 -2.23
C PRO A 30 6.35 -19.99 -2.93
N ASN A 31 6.34 -20.02 -4.27
CA ASN A 31 5.67 -21.11 -5.02
C ASN A 31 6.22 -22.49 -4.65
N GLU A 32 7.49 -22.57 -4.28
CA GLU A 32 8.19 -23.78 -3.82
C GLU A 32 7.55 -24.40 -2.55
N GLU A 33 6.86 -23.59 -1.74
CA GLU A 33 6.14 -24.04 -0.54
C GLU A 33 4.66 -24.40 -0.80
N GLY A 34 4.24 -24.48 -2.08
CA GLY A 34 2.87 -24.85 -2.46
C GLY A 34 1.83 -23.73 -2.32
N SER A 35 2.29 -22.48 -2.28
CA SER A 35 1.46 -21.27 -2.25
C SER A 35 1.40 -20.54 -3.60
N LEU A 36 0.59 -19.48 -3.70
CA LEU A 36 0.39 -18.73 -4.95
C LEU A 36 1.57 -17.82 -5.35
N GLY A 37 2.58 -17.62 -4.49
CA GLY A 37 3.76 -16.81 -4.83
C GLY A 37 3.45 -15.32 -4.99
N PHE A 38 2.37 -14.82 -4.40
CA PHE A 38 2.04 -13.40 -4.48
C PHE A 38 3.02 -12.54 -3.69
N ARG A 39 3.30 -11.35 -4.19
CA ARG A 39 4.08 -10.37 -3.43
C ARG A 39 3.27 -9.90 -2.22
N ASP A 40 3.95 -9.71 -1.09
CA ASP A 40 3.32 -9.17 0.12
C ASP A 40 2.83 -7.73 -0.14
N LEU A 41 1.50 -7.54 -0.15
CA LEU A 41 0.84 -6.25 -0.29
C LEU A 41 1.27 -5.27 0.81
N SER A 42 1.59 -5.73 2.02
CA SER A 42 2.07 -4.87 3.09
C SER A 42 3.42 -4.26 2.73
N LEU A 43 4.33 -5.08 2.20
CA LEU A 43 5.66 -4.65 1.75
C LEU A 43 5.54 -3.70 0.54
N LEU A 44 4.70 -4.04 -0.43
CA LEU A 44 4.44 -3.20 -1.60
C LEU A 44 3.86 -1.85 -1.18
N ASN A 45 2.88 -1.83 -0.28
CA ASN A 45 2.28 -0.59 0.21
C ASN A 45 3.33 0.30 0.90
N LYS A 46 4.21 -0.27 1.74
CA LYS A 46 5.33 0.47 2.36
C LYS A 46 6.27 1.06 1.31
N ALA A 47 6.65 0.29 0.28
CA ALA A 47 7.52 0.78 -0.79
C ALA A 47 6.85 1.88 -1.63
N LEU A 48 5.56 1.71 -1.94
CA LEU A 48 4.76 2.70 -2.67
C LEU A 48 4.59 3.98 -1.87
N LEU A 49 4.32 3.89 -0.57
CA LEU A 49 4.23 5.06 0.32
C LEU A 49 5.55 5.81 0.39
N LYS A 50 6.70 5.12 0.47
CA LYS A 50 8.02 5.77 0.41
C LYS A 50 8.22 6.51 -0.92
N LYS A 51 7.95 5.86 -2.04
CA LYS A 51 8.06 6.49 -3.37
C LYS A 51 7.09 7.66 -3.52
N PHE A 52 5.88 7.54 -2.98
CA PHE A 52 4.88 8.59 -2.99
C PHE A 52 5.32 9.79 -2.14
N THR A 53 5.83 9.55 -0.93
CA THR A 53 6.40 10.56 -0.05
C THR A 53 7.50 11.35 -0.75
N TRP A 54 8.44 10.63 -1.36
CA TRP A 54 9.52 11.25 -2.14
C TRP A 54 8.97 12.16 -3.24
N ARG A 55 7.95 11.71 -3.99
CA ARG A 55 7.33 12.51 -5.05
C ARG A 55 6.61 13.74 -4.52
N VAL A 56 5.90 13.63 -3.39
CA VAL A 56 5.25 14.78 -2.74
C VAL A 56 6.27 15.87 -2.40
N ILE A 57 7.49 15.48 -2.02
CA ILE A 57 8.55 16.42 -1.62
C ILE A 57 9.30 16.99 -2.83
N THR A 58 9.58 16.17 -3.84
CA THR A 58 10.54 16.50 -4.91
C THR A 58 9.92 16.87 -6.25
N VAL A 59 8.72 16.39 -6.55
CA VAL A 59 8.11 16.61 -7.86
C VAL A 59 7.21 17.83 -7.79
N ASP A 60 7.47 18.78 -8.69
CA ASP A 60 6.61 19.94 -8.86
C ASP A 60 5.52 19.63 -9.89
N SER A 61 4.34 19.27 -9.40
CA SER A 61 3.13 19.08 -10.21
C SER A 61 1.93 19.63 -9.45
N ASP A 62 0.86 20.01 -10.16
CA ASP A 62 -0.35 20.57 -9.54
C ASP A 62 -0.90 19.67 -8.43
N LEU A 63 -0.89 18.35 -8.64
CA LEU A 63 -1.30 17.37 -7.64
C LEU A 63 -0.39 17.41 -6.41
N PHE A 64 0.93 17.37 -6.58
CA PHE A 64 1.86 17.35 -5.44
C PHE A 64 1.92 18.69 -4.72
N SER A 65 1.73 19.81 -5.42
CA SER A 65 1.56 21.13 -4.83
C SER A 65 0.28 21.24 -4.01
N TYR A 66 -0.84 20.74 -4.53
CA TYR A 66 -2.09 20.62 -3.75
C TYR A 66 -1.91 19.74 -2.52
N LEU A 67 -1.29 18.57 -2.67
CA LEU A 67 -1.04 17.65 -1.55
C LEU A 67 -0.10 18.27 -0.50
N ARG A 68 0.94 19.00 -0.93
CA ARG A 68 1.82 19.74 -0.02
C ARG A 68 1.04 20.81 0.73
N ALA A 69 0.24 21.62 0.05
CA ALA A 69 -0.60 22.63 0.68
C ALA A 69 -1.63 22.02 1.65
N HIS A 70 -2.14 20.83 1.32
CA HIS A 70 -3.08 20.09 2.14
C HIS A 70 -2.41 19.54 3.40
N PHE A 71 -1.25 18.89 3.31
CA PHE A 71 -0.60 18.21 4.43
C PHE A 71 0.35 19.07 5.27
N PHE A 72 0.91 20.13 4.68
CA PHE A 72 1.93 20.97 5.30
C PHE A 72 1.41 22.41 5.47
N LYS A 73 1.99 23.11 6.45
CA LYS A 73 1.82 24.54 6.69
C LYS A 73 2.84 25.33 5.87
N SER A 74 2.64 26.64 5.74
CA SER A 74 3.58 27.53 5.04
C SER A 74 4.98 27.56 5.65
N ASN A 75 5.10 27.30 6.96
CA ASN A 75 6.38 27.16 7.67
C ASN A 75 7.04 25.78 7.46
N GLY A 76 6.47 24.93 6.60
CA GLY A 76 6.92 23.58 6.34
C GLY A 76 6.43 22.53 7.35
N ASP A 77 5.84 22.91 8.48
CA ASP A 77 5.38 21.94 9.49
C ASP A 77 4.15 21.16 9.07
N PHE A 78 3.96 20.01 9.72
CA PHE A 78 2.80 19.16 9.51
C PHE A 78 1.49 19.78 10.02
N ARG A 79 0.39 19.54 9.28
CA ARG A 79 -0.97 19.84 9.75
C ARG A 79 -1.51 18.63 10.53
N TYR A 80 -1.50 18.74 11.86
CA TYR A 80 -1.92 17.67 12.78
C TYR A 80 -3.41 17.30 12.75
N GLN A 81 -4.26 18.10 12.09
CA GLN A 81 -5.72 17.90 12.07
C GLN A 81 -6.25 17.03 10.92
N ILE A 82 -5.37 16.45 10.10
CA ILE A 82 -5.79 15.73 8.89
C ILE A 82 -6.06 14.26 9.21
N LYS A 83 -7.34 13.88 9.16
CA LYS A 83 -7.76 12.47 9.18
C LYS A 83 -7.72 11.91 7.75
N SER A 84 -6.58 11.33 7.37
CA SER A 84 -6.43 10.64 6.08
C SER A 84 -5.72 9.30 6.26
N PHE A 85 -6.21 8.27 5.57
CA PHE A 85 -5.59 6.94 5.52
C PHE A 85 -4.17 6.98 4.96
N ILE A 86 -3.93 7.90 4.02
CA ILE A 86 -2.61 8.09 3.41
C ILE A 86 -1.69 8.81 4.41
N TRP A 87 -2.23 9.78 5.17
CA TRP A 87 -1.46 10.57 6.13
C TRP A 87 -0.83 9.72 7.24
N ALA A 88 -1.57 8.73 7.76
CA ALA A 88 -1.05 7.82 8.78
C ALA A 88 0.23 7.08 8.32
N GLY A 89 0.33 6.76 7.03
CA GLY A 89 1.54 6.16 6.44
C GLY A 89 2.58 7.20 6.00
N LEU A 90 2.15 8.40 5.62
CA LEU A 90 2.99 9.47 5.09
C LEU A 90 3.77 10.21 6.18
N HIS A 91 3.11 10.56 7.29
CA HIS A 91 3.68 11.34 8.40
C HIS A 91 5.02 10.78 8.91
N PRO A 92 5.13 9.48 9.29
CA PRO A 92 6.40 8.95 9.79
C PRO A 92 7.51 8.96 8.73
N LEU A 93 7.17 8.84 7.44
CA LEU A 93 8.15 8.86 6.36
C LEU A 93 8.64 10.28 6.05
N CYS A 94 7.76 11.27 6.13
CA CYS A 94 8.15 12.67 6.00
C CYS A 94 9.02 13.12 7.17
N GLN A 95 8.73 12.66 8.40
CA GLN A 95 9.53 12.96 9.57
C GLN A 95 10.94 12.36 9.45
N ASP A 96 11.05 11.08 9.10
CA ASP A 96 12.34 10.40 8.86
C ASP A 96 13.17 11.10 7.77
N HIS A 97 12.51 11.59 6.70
CA HIS A 97 13.20 12.35 5.66
C HIS A 97 13.73 13.70 6.15
N ARG A 98 12.96 14.42 6.98
CA ARG A 98 13.38 15.70 7.58
C ARG A 98 14.57 15.51 8.53
N GLU A 99 14.52 14.50 9.39
CA GLU A 99 15.59 14.18 10.36
C GLU A 99 16.91 13.80 9.67
N LYS A 100 16.85 13.19 8.48
CA LYS A 100 18.04 12.81 7.70
C LYS A 100 18.59 13.90 6.78
N SER A 101 17.85 14.99 6.63
CA SER A 101 18.22 16.13 5.78
C SER A 101 18.88 17.27 6.58
N CYS A 102 18.87 17.18 7.92
CA CYS A 102 19.68 17.99 8.84
C CYS A 102 21.01 17.30 9.12
#